data_AF-F6ZSQ2-F1
#
_entry.id   AF-F6ZSQ2-F1
#
_cell.length_a   1.000
_cell.length_b   1.000
_cell.length_c   1.000
_cell.angle_alpha   90.00
_cell.angle_beta   90.00
_cell.angle_gamma   90.00
#
_symmetry.space_group_name_H-M   'P 1'
#
loop_
_entity.id
_entity.type
_entity.pdbx_description
1 polymer ?
#
loop_
_entity_poly.entity_id
_entity_poly.type
_entity_poly.pdbx_seq_one_letter_code
_entity_poly.pdbx_strand_id
1 'polypeptide(L)'
;RKLAATQEGAWIHVLSLSRAPASAEICQSFADIIQGLFLGTPASFEAAVEPFKPDADMKAATTQLKTLVDFLPKNTKDSILKLMDKIAKSPLCA
;
A
#
# COMPACT_ATOMS: atom_id res chain seq x y z
N ARG A 1 -36.21 -3.29 -49.91
CA ARG A 1 -34.77 -3.42 -50.27
C ARG A 1 -34.04 -3.68 -48.96
N LYS A 2 -33.81 -4.94 -48.61
CA LYS A 2 -32.62 -5.77 -48.93
C LYS A 2 -31.64 -5.70 -47.76
N LEU A 3 -31.49 -6.85 -47.10
CA LEU A 3 -30.58 -7.11 -45.99
C LEU A 3 -29.12 -6.80 -46.36
N ALA A 4 -28.34 -6.41 -45.35
CA ALA A 4 -26.97 -6.87 -45.20
C ALA A 4 -26.65 -6.99 -43.70
N ALA A 5 -26.85 -8.20 -43.18
CA ALA A 5 -26.22 -8.67 -41.96
C ALA A 5 -24.81 -9.11 -42.32
N THR A 6 -23.78 -8.65 -41.59
CA THR A 6 -22.59 -9.46 -41.28
C THR A 6 -21.79 -8.81 -40.15
N GLN A 7 -21.87 -9.38 -38.94
CA GLN A 7 -20.68 -9.54 -38.09
C GLN A 7 -20.93 -10.85 -37.34
N GLU A 8 -20.48 -11.93 -37.98
CA GLU A 8 -20.44 -13.26 -37.42
C GLU A 8 -19.47 -13.31 -36.24
N GLY A 9 -19.80 -14.14 -35.24
CA GLY A 9 -18.87 -14.47 -34.15
C GLY A 9 -19.52 -14.47 -32.77
N ALA A 10 -20.44 -15.41 -32.55
CA ALA A 10 -21.00 -15.69 -31.24
C ALA A 10 -19.91 -16.07 -30.22
N TRP A 11 -19.74 -15.25 -29.18
CA TRP A 11 -19.24 -15.69 -27.88
C TRP A 11 -20.12 -15.05 -26.81
N ILE A 12 -21.31 -15.61 -26.61
CA ILE A 12 -22.02 -15.48 -25.34
C ILE A 12 -21.17 -16.28 -24.34
N HIS A 13 -20.26 -15.62 -23.65
CA HIS A 13 -19.73 -16.10 -22.38
C HIS A 13 -20.16 -15.14 -21.29
N VAL A 14 -21.24 -15.53 -20.63
CA VAL A 14 -21.53 -15.14 -19.26
C VAL A 14 -20.27 -15.41 -18.42
N LEU A 15 -19.57 -14.36 -18.04
CA LEU A 15 -18.63 -14.36 -16.92
C LEU A 15 -19.05 -13.17 -16.05
N SER A 16 -20.03 -13.38 -15.18
CA SER A 16 -19.79 -13.87 -13.82
C SER A 16 -18.86 -12.92 -13.06
N LEU A 17 -19.48 -12.10 -12.22
CA LEU A 17 -18.97 -11.57 -10.95
C LEU A 17 -17.47 -11.77 -10.71
N SER A 18 -16.70 -10.73 -10.98
CA SER A 18 -15.48 -10.46 -10.22
C SER A 18 -15.62 -9.08 -9.58
N ARG A 19 -16.55 -8.98 -8.62
CA ARG A 19 -16.32 -8.07 -7.49
C ARG A 19 -15.10 -8.64 -6.81
N ALA A 20 -13.92 -8.13 -7.14
CA ALA A 20 -12.72 -8.48 -6.43
C ALA A 20 -13.02 -8.31 -4.93
N PRO A 21 -12.85 -9.35 -4.09
CA PRO A 21 -12.67 -9.10 -2.69
C PRO A 21 -11.30 -8.43 -2.61
N ALA A 22 -11.25 -7.10 -2.76
CA ALA A 22 -10.06 -6.37 -2.41
C ALA A 22 -10.02 -6.21 -0.89
N SER A 23 -10.06 -7.33 -0.16
CA SER A 23 -9.18 -7.44 0.99
C SER A 23 -7.80 -7.63 0.41
N ALA A 24 -7.25 -6.52 -0.10
CA ALA A 24 -5.85 -6.48 -0.46
C ALA A 24 -5.12 -6.60 0.88
N GLU A 25 -4.57 -7.78 1.15
CA GLU A 25 -3.50 -7.92 2.14
C GLU A 25 -2.59 -6.70 2.05
N ILE A 26 -2.19 -6.16 3.20
CA ILE A 26 -1.31 -5.00 3.24
C ILE A 26 -0.11 -5.29 2.34
N CYS A 27 0.12 -4.42 1.35
CA CYS A 27 1.25 -4.56 0.42
C CYS A 27 2.53 -4.72 1.24
N GLN A 28 3.25 -5.83 1.06
CA GLN A 28 4.45 -6.12 1.85
C GLN A 28 5.46 -4.98 1.77
N SER A 29 5.65 -4.38 0.59
CA SER A 29 6.53 -3.22 0.42
C SER A 29 6.09 -2.02 1.24
N PHE A 30 4.77 -1.80 1.41
CA PHE A 30 4.27 -0.74 2.28
C PHE A 30 4.52 -1.07 3.77
N ALA A 31 4.32 -2.33 4.18
CA ALA A 31 4.63 -2.76 5.53
C ALA A 31 6.12 -2.54 5.87
N ASP A 32 7.02 -2.85 4.94
CA ASP A 32 8.46 -2.67 5.10
C ASP A 32 8.85 -1.18 5.22
N ILE A 33 8.23 -0.29 4.43
CA ILE A 33 8.44 1.17 4.54
C ILE A 33 8.00 1.67 5.91
N ILE A 34 6.83 1.22 6.39
CA ILE A 34 6.33 1.59 7.72
C ILE A 34 7.27 1.08 8.80
N GLN A 35 7.76 -0.16 8.72
CA GLN A 35 8.77 -0.64 9.68
C GLN A 35 10.05 0.21 9.61
N GLY A 36 10.52 0.56 8.42
CA GLY A 36 11.66 1.43 8.20
C GLY A 36 11.49 2.84 8.79
N LEU A 37 10.26 3.38 8.76
CA LEU A 37 9.95 4.67 9.39
C LEU A 37 10.23 4.66 10.90
N PHE A 38 9.82 3.59 11.59
CA PHE A 38 9.94 3.49 13.05
C PHE A 38 11.29 2.94 13.54
N LEU A 39 11.88 1.99 12.81
CA LEU A 39 13.07 1.23 13.25
C LEU A 39 14.33 1.56 12.46
N GLY A 40 14.20 2.11 11.26
CA GLY A 40 15.31 2.40 10.37
C GLY A 40 16.03 3.71 10.69
N THR A 41 17.17 3.92 10.03
CA THR A 41 17.83 5.23 9.95
C THR A 41 17.13 6.12 8.94
N PRO A 42 17.31 7.46 8.99
CA PRO A 42 16.78 8.35 7.96
C PRO A 42 17.19 7.94 6.54
N ALA A 43 18.47 7.59 6.34
CA ALA A 43 18.98 7.15 5.05
C ALA A 43 18.35 5.82 4.58
N SER A 44 18.17 4.84 5.47
CA SER A 44 17.52 3.57 5.08
C SER A 44 16.04 3.75 4.76
N PHE A 45 15.36 4.68 5.45
CA PHE A 45 13.96 5.00 5.17
C PHE A 45 13.82 5.72 3.82
N GLU A 46 14.67 6.71 3.54
CA GLU A 46 14.70 7.40 2.25
C GLU A 46 14.93 6.43 1.09
N ALA A 47 15.91 5.53 1.23
CA ALA A 47 16.20 4.50 0.23
C ALA A 47 15.02 3.54 0.00
N ALA A 48 14.22 3.24 1.04
CA ALA A 48 13.04 2.39 0.92
C ALA A 48 11.87 3.07 0.18
N VAL A 49 11.79 4.41 0.24
CA VAL A 49 10.74 5.20 -0.39
C VAL A 49 11.09 5.59 -1.84
N GLU A 50 12.37 5.73 -2.17
CA GLU A 50 12.83 6.16 -3.50
C GLU A 50 12.28 5.35 -4.70
N PRO A 51 12.08 4.01 -4.62
CA PRO A 51 11.49 3.23 -5.72
C PRO A 51 10.09 3.68 -6.16
N PHE A 52 9.36 4.37 -5.27
CA PHE A 52 8.02 4.91 -5.53
C PHE A 52 8.05 6.28 -6.20
N LYS A 53 9.25 6.82 -6.46
CA LYS A 53 9.48 8.10 -7.15
C LYS A 53 8.71 9.27 -6.52
N PRO A 54 8.87 9.52 -5.20
CA PRO A 54 8.24 10.67 -4.56
C PRO A 54 8.74 11.98 -5.19
N ASP A 55 7.85 12.95 -5.34
CA ASP A 55 8.24 14.31 -5.73
C ASP A 55 8.95 15.06 -4.58
N ALA A 56 9.38 16.29 -4.85
CA ALA A 56 10.13 17.09 -3.89
C ALA A 56 9.35 17.38 -2.60
N ASP A 57 8.05 17.62 -2.71
CA ASP A 57 7.19 17.93 -1.56
C ASP A 57 6.97 16.66 -0.72
N MET A 58 6.73 15.51 -1.37
CA MET A 58 6.65 14.22 -0.72
C MET A 58 7.94 13.88 0.03
N LYS A 59 9.11 14.06 -0.59
CA LYS A 59 10.42 13.84 0.05
C LYS A 59 10.61 14.74 1.28
N ALA A 60 10.25 16.01 1.18
CA ALA A 60 10.33 16.96 2.29
C ALA A 60 9.41 16.55 3.44
N ALA A 61 8.17 16.15 3.13
CA ALA A 61 7.19 15.70 4.12
C ALA A 61 7.64 14.41 4.83
N THR A 62 8.14 13.42 4.11
CA THR A 62 8.61 12.16 4.70
C THR A 62 9.86 12.36 5.55
N THR A 63 10.74 13.29 5.18
CA THR A 63 11.92 13.66 5.99
C THR A 63 11.51 14.32 7.33
N GLN A 64 10.53 15.23 7.30
CA GLN A 64 9.98 15.84 8.52
C GLN A 64 9.30 14.79 9.41
N LEU A 65 8.48 13.92 8.81
CA LEU A 65 7.84 12.82 9.53
C LEU A 65 8.86 11.91 10.20
N LYS A 66 9.90 11.50 9.47
CA LYS A 66 10.97 10.63 10.01
C LYS A 66 11.67 11.28 11.19
N THR A 67 11.96 12.57 11.11
CA THR A 67 12.56 13.34 12.20
C THR A 67 11.67 13.32 13.46
N LEU A 68 10.37 13.56 13.31
CA LEU A 68 9.42 13.51 14.43
C LEU A 68 9.31 12.11 15.03
N VAL A 69 9.23 11.09 14.18
CA VAL A 69 9.21 9.69 14.62
C VAL A 69 10.50 9.36 15.35
N ASP A 70 11.65 9.85 14.90
CA ASP A 70 12.94 9.56 15.52
C ASP A 70 13.07 10.08 16.95
N PHE A 71 12.44 11.21 17.27
CA PHE A 71 12.35 11.74 18.63
C PHE A 71 11.50 10.90 19.58
N LEU A 72 10.67 9.99 19.09
CA LEU A 72 9.84 9.15 19.95
C LEU A 72 10.72 8.18 20.77
N PRO A 73 10.44 8.00 22.07
CA PRO A 73 11.08 6.97 22.87
C PRO A 73 10.89 5.57 22.28
N LYS A 74 11.87 4.69 22.44
CA LYS A 74 11.85 3.33 21.88
C LYS A 74 10.57 2.54 22.27
N ASN A 75 10.18 2.58 23.54
CA ASN A 75 8.96 1.92 24.02
C ASN A 75 7.67 2.45 23.36
N THR A 76 7.68 3.73 22.95
CA THR A 76 6.56 4.35 22.24
C THR A 76 6.49 3.81 20.81
N LYS A 77 7.63 3.78 20.09
CA LYS A 77 7.73 3.18 18.74
C LYS A 77 7.29 1.72 18.73
N ASP A 78 7.78 0.93 19.69
CA ASP A 78 7.43 -0.50 19.82
C ASP A 78 5.93 -0.70 20.08
N SER A 79 5.31 0.14 20.91
CA SER A 79 3.88 0.08 21.20
C SER A 79 3.02 0.45 19.98
N ILE A 80 3.45 1.43 19.19
CA ILE A 80 2.80 1.81 17.93
C ILE A 80 2.87 0.66 16.93
N LEU A 81 4.05 0.07 16.72
CA LEU A 81 4.22 -1.06 15.81
C LEU A 81 3.36 -2.26 16.21
N LYS A 82 3.27 -2.57 17.51
CA LYS A 82 2.35 -3.60 18.03
C LYS A 82 0.89 -3.29 17.72
N LEU A 83 0.48 -2.03 17.82
CA LEU A 83 -0.88 -1.61 17.47
C LEU A 83 -1.14 -1.80 15.97
N MET A 84 -0.20 -1.39 15.11
CA MET A 84 -0.31 -1.55 13.66
C MET A 84 -0.41 -3.02 13.26
N ASP A 85 0.40 -3.90 13.87
CA ASP A 85 0.34 -5.34 13.65
C ASP A 85 -1.02 -5.95 14.06
N LYS A 86 -1.58 -5.49 15.18
CA LYS A 86 -2.94 -5.89 15.61
C LYS A 86 -4.02 -5.44 14.63
N ILE A 87 -3.90 -4.24 14.06
CA ILE A 87 -4.84 -3.73 13.07
C ILE A 87 -4.72 -4.55 11.78
N ALA A 88 -3.50 -4.77 11.30
CA ALA A 88 -3.21 -5.52 10.08
C ALA A 88 -3.77 -6.96 10.12
N LYS A 89 -3.71 -7.62 11.28
CA LYS A 89 -4.20 -8.99 11.48
C LYS A 89 -5.68 -9.06 11.88
N SER A 90 -6.36 -7.92 12.00
CA SER A 90 -7.76 -7.87 12.40
C SER A 90 -8.67 -8.35 11.27
N PRO A 91 -9.76 -9.09 11.57
CA PRO A 91 -10.81 -9.39 10.58
C PRO A 91 -11.45 -8.14 9.96
N LEU A 92 -11.25 -6.96 10.55
CA LEU A 92 -11.69 -5.68 10.00
C LEU A 92 -10.83 -5.19 8.82
N CYS A 93 -9.66 -5.78 8.60
CA CYS A 93 -8.70 -5.41 7.55
C CYS A 93 -8.33 -6.60 6.64
N ALA A 94 -9.02 -7.74 6.77
CA ALA A 94 -8.74 -9.01 6.09
C ALA A 94 -9.86 -9.41 5.12
#